data_AF-A0A9X2V6P0-F1
#
_entry.id   AF-A0A9X2V6P0-F1
#
_cell.length_a   1.000
_cell.length_b   1.000
_cell.length_c   1.000
_cell.angle_alpha   90.00
_cell.angle_beta   90.00
_cell.angle_gamma   90.00
#
_symmetry.space_group_name_H-M   'P 1'
#
loop_
_entity.id
_entity.type
_entity.pdbx_description
1 polymer ?
#
loop_
_entity_poly.entity_id
_entity_poly.type
_entity_poly.pdbx_seq_one_letter_code
_entity_poly.pdbx_strand_id
1 'polypeptide(L)'
;MIVYLARKYLANSLVFAAAFGLLPVLFGGSLTATLVPALFWGSAAAAGYTYWRFRKKQVWPLYDNLRLPPVILLGALFLAVQPLTLALAVYL
;
A
#
# COMPACT_ATOMS: atom_id res chain seq x y z
N MET A 1 -14.00 11.75 -3.91
CA MET A 1 -12.98 11.98 -2.86
C MET A 1 -12.29 10.68 -2.42
N ILE A 2 -13.03 9.63 -2.06
CA ILE A 2 -12.47 8.29 -1.73
C ILE A 2 -11.69 7.69 -2.90
N VAL A 3 -12.19 7.81 -4.14
CA VAL A 3 -11.49 7.32 -5.34
C VAL A 3 -10.08 7.91 -5.48
N TYR A 4 -9.90 9.19 -5.13
CA TYR A 4 -8.58 9.83 -5.16
C TYR A 4 -7.63 9.24 -4.10
N LEU A 5 -8.14 8.99 -2.89
CA LEU A 5 -7.38 8.32 -1.83
C LEU A 5 -6.96 6.92 -2.27
N ALA A 6 -7.92 6.12 -2.77
CA ALA A 6 -7.68 4.77 -3.24
C ALA A 6 -6.64 4.74 -4.37
N ARG A 7 -6.77 5.62 -5.38
CA ARG A 7 -5.81 5.71 -6.49
C ARG A 7 -4.41 6.10 -6.01
N LYS A 8 -4.30 7.07 -5.10
CA LYS A 8 -3.01 7.47 -4.54
C LYS A 8 -2.39 6.37 -3.68
N TYR A 9 -3.19 5.71 -2.86
CA TYR A 9 -2.78 4.58 -2.05
C TYR A 9 -2.24 3.45 -2.94
N LEU A 10 -3.02 3.00 -3.94
CA LEU A 10 -2.61 1.94 -4.86
C LEU A 10 -1.32 2.28 -5.62
N ALA A 11 -1.19 3.52 -6.11
CA ALA A 11 0.04 3.95 -6.77
C ALA A 11 1.26 3.88 -5.83
N ASN A 12 1.11 4.32 -4.58
CA ASN A 12 2.18 4.21 -3.60
C ASN A 12 2.48 2.74 -3.26
N SER A 13 1.46 1.89 -3.10
CA SER A 13 1.62 0.46 -2.83
C SER A 13 2.42 -0.24 -3.93
N LEU A 14 2.12 0.05 -5.20
CA LEU A 14 2.88 -0.50 -6.34
C LEU A 14 4.32 0.00 -6.37
N VAL A 15 4.56 1.29 -6.08
CA VAL A 15 5.92 1.86 -6.04
C VAL A 15 6.75 1.21 -4.93
N PHE A 16 6.19 1.09 -3.71
CA PHE A 16 6.90 0.45 -2.61
C PHE A 16 7.08 -1.05 -2.82
N ALA A 17 6.08 -1.74 -3.39
CA ALA A 17 6.21 -3.16 -3.73
C ALA A 17 7.30 -3.37 -4.80
N ALA A 18 7.37 -2.52 -5.82
CA ALA A 18 8.46 -2.58 -6.80
C ALA A 18 9.81 -2.36 -6.12
N ALA A 19 9.94 -1.36 -5.24
CA ALA A 19 11.20 -1.12 -4.51
C ALA A 19 11.60 -2.32 -3.64
N PHE A 20 10.67 -2.88 -2.87
CA PHE A 20 10.92 -4.03 -1.99
C PHE A 20 11.10 -5.35 -2.72
N GLY A 21 10.53 -5.51 -3.92
CA GLY A 21 10.77 -6.69 -4.76
C GLY A 21 12.10 -6.60 -5.52
N LEU A 22 12.42 -5.43 -6.08
CA LEU A 22 13.63 -5.24 -6.87
C LEU A 22 14.90 -5.25 -6.02
N LEU A 23 14.89 -4.63 -4.85
CA LEU A 23 16.09 -4.54 -4.00
C LEU A 23 16.68 -5.93 -3.70
N PRO A 24 15.95 -6.91 -3.14
CA PRO A 24 16.51 -8.23 -2.87
C PRO A 24 16.93 -8.98 -4.14
N VAL A 25 16.20 -8.81 -5.26
CA VAL A 25 16.55 -9.43 -6.53
C VAL A 25 17.91 -8.93 -7.05
N LEU A 26 18.19 -7.63 -6.90
CA LEU A 26 19.49 -7.04 -7.26
C LEU A 26 20.65 -7.59 -6.41
N PHE A 27 20.36 -8.15 -5.22
CA PHE A 27 21.34 -8.80 -4.34
C PHE A 27 21.30 -10.34 -4.43
N GLY A 28 20.75 -10.90 -5.51
CA GLY A 28 20.76 -12.35 -5.78
C GLY A 28 19.57 -13.12 -5.21
N GLY A 29 18.54 -12.45 -4.71
CA GLY A 29 17.30 -13.06 -4.27
C GLY A 29 16.40 -13.52 -5.44
N SER A 30 15.55 -14.52 -5.19
CA SER A 30 14.55 -14.96 -6.17
C SER A 30 13.39 -13.96 -6.31
N LEU A 31 12.96 -13.71 -7.54
CA LEU A 31 11.79 -12.86 -7.83
C LEU A 31 10.51 -13.47 -7.24
N THR A 32 10.29 -14.77 -7.41
CA THR A 32 9.06 -15.43 -6.90
C THR A 32 9.01 -15.41 -5.37
N ALA A 33 10.15 -15.57 -4.71
CA ALA A 33 10.25 -15.53 -3.25
C ALA A 33 10.03 -14.12 -2.67
N THR A 34 10.20 -13.07 -3.46
CA THR A 34 10.15 -11.68 -3.00
C THR A 34 8.83 -10.99 -3.32
N LEU A 35 8.06 -11.48 -4.30
CA LEU A 35 6.80 -10.88 -4.75
C LEU A 35 5.74 -10.75 -3.64
N VAL A 36 5.47 -11.83 -2.91
CA VAL A 36 4.45 -11.82 -1.83
C VAL A 36 4.86 -10.90 -0.67
N PRO A 37 6.08 -11.03 -0.10
CA PRO A 37 6.55 -10.07 0.90
C PRO A 37 6.56 -8.63 0.39
N ALA A 38 6.94 -8.40 -0.86
CA ALA A 38 7.01 -7.06 -1.44
C ALA A 38 5.63 -6.40 -1.56
N LEU A 39 4.59 -7.13 -1.99
CA LEU A 39 3.23 -6.61 -2.03
C LEU A 39 2.68 -6.31 -0.63
N PHE A 40 2.91 -7.22 0.32
CA PHE A 40 2.48 -7.02 1.71
C PHE A 40 3.16 -5.79 2.34
N TRP A 41 4.50 -5.77 2.37
CA TRP A 41 5.26 -4.68 2.96
C TRP A 41 5.10 -3.38 2.17
N GLY A 42 4.98 -3.46 0.85
CA GLY A 42 4.76 -2.30 -0.01
C GLY A 42 3.43 -1.62 0.28
N SER A 43 2.37 -2.39 0.46
CA SER A 43 1.04 -1.86 0.84
C SER A 43 1.01 -1.29 2.27
N ALA A 44 1.77 -1.88 3.20
CA ALA A 44 1.94 -1.34 4.55
C ALA A 44 2.71 -0.01 4.55
N ALA A 45 3.86 0.05 3.85
CA ALA A 45 4.65 1.27 3.70
C ALA A 45 3.86 2.38 3.00
N ALA A 46 3.04 2.03 2.00
CA ALA A 46 2.15 2.97 1.33
C ALA A 46 1.11 3.59 2.26
N ALA A 47 0.59 2.84 3.24
CA ALA A 47 -0.33 3.39 4.24
C ALA A 47 0.36 4.49 5.07
N GLY A 48 1.54 4.18 5.63
CA GLY A 48 2.33 5.14 6.40
C GLY A 48 2.73 6.38 5.60
N TYR A 49 3.23 6.18 4.38
CA TYR A 49 3.63 7.28 3.50
C TYR A 49 2.44 8.16 3.07
N THR A 50 1.30 7.54 2.71
CA THR A 50 0.08 8.28 2.34
C THR A 50 -0.42 9.10 3.52
N TYR A 51 -0.42 8.51 4.73
CA TYR A 51 -0.75 9.21 5.96
C TYR A 51 0.09 10.45 6.20
N TRP A 52 1.41 10.27 6.18
CA TRP A 52 2.37 11.35 6.39
C TRP A 52 2.22 12.44 5.32
N ARG A 53 2.12 12.06 4.04
CA ARG A 53 2.03 13.01 2.93
C ARG A 53 0.74 13.82 2.98
N PHE A 54 -0.40 13.18 3.29
CA PHE A 54 -1.69 13.86 3.38
C PHE A 54 -1.75 14.78 4.61
N ARG A 55 -1.13 14.39 5.72
CA ARG A 55 -0.96 15.27 6.90
C ARG A 55 -0.12 16.50 6.55
N LYS A 56 1.05 16.32 5.90
CA LYS A 56 1.92 17.42 5.49
C LYS A 56 1.24 18.39 4.52
N LYS A 57 0.35 17.88 3.66
CA LYS A 57 -0.39 18.68 2.67
C LYS A 57 -1.77 19.14 3.14
N GLN A 58 -2.15 18.92 4.41
CA GLN A 58 -3.46 19.28 4.97
C GLN A 58 -4.64 18.75 4.13
N VAL A 59 -4.52 17.52 3.63
CA VAL A 59 -5.55 16.88 2.77
C VAL A 59 -6.58 16.14 3.61
N TRP A 60 -6.23 15.71 4.83
CA TRP A 60 -7.12 14.94 5.71
C TRP A 60 -8.48 15.60 5.99
N PRO A 61 -8.59 16.94 6.16
CA PRO A 61 -9.89 17.59 6.35
C PRO A 61 -10.90 17.34 5.24
N LEU A 62 -10.45 17.03 4.01
CA LEU A 62 -11.33 16.66 2.90
C LEU A 62 -12.07 15.32 3.14
N TYR A 63 -11.60 14.51 4.08
CA TYR A 63 -12.16 13.21 4.41
C TYR A 63 -12.97 13.21 5.72
N ASP A 64 -13.01 14.33 6.45
CA ASP A 64 -13.74 14.43 7.72
C ASP A 64 -15.24 14.19 7.57
N ASN A 65 -15.79 14.48 6.39
CA ASN A 65 -17.19 14.18 6.02
C ASN A 65 -17.54 12.69 6.14
N LEU A 66 -16.54 11.80 6.06
CA LEU A 66 -16.74 10.36 6.19
C LEU A 66 -16.87 9.92 7.65
N ARG A 67 -16.59 10.80 8.63
CA ARG A 67 -16.62 10.51 10.08
C ARG A 67 -15.78 9.29 10.47
N LEU A 68 -14.78 8.95 9.66
CA LEU A 68 -13.87 7.85 9.88
C LEU A 68 -12.45 8.41 10.07
N PRO A 69 -11.70 7.93 11.08
CA PRO A 69 -10.34 8.36 11.25
C PRO A 69 -9.47 7.88 10.06
N PRO A 70 -8.43 8.65 9.67
CA PRO A 70 -7.53 8.31 8.58
C PRO A 70 -6.95 6.89 8.64
N VAL A 71 -6.68 6.39 9.85
CA VAL A 71 -6.13 5.06 10.09
C VAL A 71 -7.11 3.97 9.64
N ILE A 72 -8.42 4.14 9.88
CA ILE A 72 -9.43 3.17 9.44
C ILE A 72 -9.56 3.19 7.92
N LEU A 73 -9.53 4.37 7.29
CA LEU A 73 -9.58 4.49 5.83
C LEU A 73 -8.39 3.80 5.15
N LEU A 74 -7.17 4.02 5.66
CA LEU A 74 -5.98 3.38 5.14
C LEU A 74 -5.91 1.89 5.47
N GLY A 75 -6.39 1.50 6.65
CA GLY A 75 -6.51 0.11 7.06
C GLY A 75 -7.47 -0.67 6.15
N ALA A 76 -8.62 -0.09 5.82
CA ALA A 76 -9.56 -0.67 4.86
C ALA A 76 -8.94 -0.82 3.46
N LEU A 77 -8.17 0.17 3.01
CA LEU A 77 -7.45 0.09 1.73
C LEU A 77 -6.33 -0.96 1.75
N PHE A 78 -5.61 -1.10 2.87
CA PHE A 78 -4.62 -2.16 3.07
C PHE A 78 -5.28 -3.53 3.00
N LEU A 79 -6.37 -3.74 3.74
CA LEU A 79 -7.15 -4.97 3.71
C LEU A 79 -7.70 -5.27 2.31
N ALA A 80 -8.11 -4.26 1.54
CA ALA A 80 -8.60 -4.45 0.18
C ALA A 80 -7.53 -4.96 -0.80
N VAL A 81 -6.23 -4.74 -0.52
CA VAL A 81 -5.13 -5.26 -1.34
C VAL A 81 -4.75 -6.70 -0.95
N GLN A 82 -5.03 -7.13 0.29
CA GLN A 82 -4.59 -8.44 0.78
C GLN A 82 -5.19 -9.65 0.04
N PRO A 83 -6.42 -9.65 -0.49
CA PRO A 83 -6.91 -10.74 -1.32
C PRO A 83 -6.02 -11.02 -2.54
N LEU A 84 -5.46 -9.98 -3.16
CA LEU A 84 -4.52 -10.14 -4.26
C LEU A 84 -3.20 -10.74 -3.78
N THR A 85 -2.67 -10.23 -2.66
CA THR A 85 -1.46 -10.78 -2.03
C THR A 85 -1.64 -12.26 -1.67
N LEU A 86 -2.80 -12.62 -1.12
CA LEU A 86 -3.15 -13.99 -0.73
C LEU A 86 -3.29 -14.90 -1.95
N ALA A 87 -4.01 -14.45 -3.00
CA ALA A 87 -4.13 -15.20 -4.24
C ALA A 87 -2.77 -15.47 -4.87
N LEU A 88 -1.87 -14.49 -4.85
CA LEU A 88 -0.51 -14.66 -5.35
C LEU A 88 0.29 -15.65 -4.49
N ALA A 89 0.12 -15.62 -3.16
CA ALA A 89 0.79 -16.53 -2.24
C ALA A 89 0.33 -18.00 -2.38
N VAL A 90 -0.92 -18.22 -2.82
CA VAL A 90 -1.44 -19.57 -3.11
C VAL A 90 -0.95 -20.06 -4.48
N TYR A 91 -0.69 -19.14 -5.42
CA TYR A 91 -0.29 -19.47 -6.78
C TYR A 91 1.20 -19.77 -6.96
N LEU A 92 2.07 -19.05 -6.24
CA LEU A 92 3.53 -19.17 -6.30
C LEU A 92 4.05 -20.31 -5.40
#